data_AF-A0A7G1IJM7-F1
#
_entry.id   AF-A0A7G1IJM7-F1
#
_cell.length_a   1.000
_cell.length_b   1.000
_cell.length_c   1.000
_cell.angle_alpha   90.00
_cell.angle_beta   90.00
_cell.angle_gamma   90.00
#
_symmetry.space_group_name_H-M   'P 1'
#
loop_
_entity.id
_entity.type
_entity.pdbx_description
1 polymer ?
#
loop_
_entity_poly.entity_id
_entity_poly.type
_entity_poly.pdbx_seq_one_letter_code
_entity_poly.pdbx_strand_id
1 'polypeptide(L)'
;MAAGGHRSPHGRPAPKHRLADRDTIAFTDLLDEPFIALPPSSGVLRDYWLALEARDGRPVRIGAEAASTDETVEALNAGLGVCLLAAGNVPLIDRDGVIIRPVTGLSPSQLVLAWRRNDDRPLLQALRRALAEANLATRDPLSHQ
;
A
#
# COMPACT_ATOMS: atom_id res chain seq x y z
N MET A 1 3.27 -5.38 -1.89
CA MET A 1 4.46 -5.10 -1.07
C MET A 1 5.48 -4.44 -1.96
N ALA A 2 6.07 -3.34 -1.48
CA ALA A 2 7.25 -2.73 -2.06
C ALA A 2 8.46 -3.01 -1.16
N ALA A 3 9.61 -3.29 -1.77
CA ALA A 3 10.89 -3.51 -1.08
C ALA A 3 12.05 -3.00 -1.95
N GLY A 4 13.21 -2.74 -1.33
CA GLY A 4 14.45 -2.46 -2.06
C GLY A 4 14.88 -3.65 -2.94
N GLY A 5 15.11 -3.38 -4.22
CA GLY A 5 15.33 -4.35 -5.28
C GLY A 5 16.66 -4.25 -6.04
N HIS A 6 17.49 -3.27 -5.69
CA HIS A 6 18.76 -2.91 -6.30
C HIS A 6 18.70 -2.47 -7.78
N ARG A 7 19.09 -1.21 -8.02
CA ARG A 7 20.14 -0.77 -8.98
C ARG A 7 20.52 0.67 -8.63
N SER A 8 21.78 0.91 -8.30
CA SER A 8 22.33 2.26 -8.21
C SER A 8 23.76 2.29 -8.78
N PRO A 9 24.15 3.23 -9.65
CA PRO A 9 25.46 3.24 -10.31
C PRO A 9 26.61 3.79 -9.45
N HIS A 10 26.33 4.47 -8.33
CA HIS A 10 27.31 5.34 -7.64
C HIS A 10 27.38 5.21 -6.11
N GLY A 11 27.05 4.06 -5.54
CA GLY A 11 27.22 3.80 -4.09
C GLY A 11 27.26 2.30 -3.78
N ARG A 12 27.70 1.92 -2.58
CA ARG A 12 27.75 0.51 -2.16
C ARG A 12 26.33 -0.07 -2.23
N PRO A 13 26.08 -1.15 -3.00
CA PRO A 13 24.75 -1.75 -3.11
C PRO A 13 24.16 -2.09 -1.74
N ALA A 14 22.94 -1.62 -1.46
CA ALA A 14 22.11 -2.30 -0.47
C ALA A 14 21.76 -3.70 -1.04
N PRO A 15 21.84 -4.77 -0.22
CA PRO A 15 21.44 -6.10 -0.67
C PRO A 15 19.97 -6.10 -1.09
N LYS A 16 19.66 -6.81 -2.18
CA LYS A 16 18.28 -7.05 -2.62
C LYS A 16 17.48 -7.73 -1.49
N HIS A 17 16.24 -7.28 -1.25
CA HIS A 17 15.41 -7.87 -0.21
C HIS A 17 15.17 -9.37 -0.45
N ARG A 18 15.23 -10.21 0.60
CA ARG A 18 15.18 -11.69 0.49
C ARG A 18 13.92 -12.23 -0.20
N LEU A 19 12.82 -11.48 -0.16
CA LEU A 19 11.54 -11.86 -0.77
C LEU A 19 11.36 -11.34 -2.20
N ALA A 20 12.30 -10.56 -2.72
CA ALA A 20 12.14 -9.85 -3.99
C ALA A 20 12.13 -10.75 -5.23
N ASP A 21 12.65 -11.97 -5.12
CA ASP A 21 12.66 -12.98 -6.19
C ASP A 21 11.36 -13.80 -6.26
N ARG A 22 10.43 -13.63 -5.31
CA ARG A 22 9.12 -14.30 -5.35
C ARG A 22 8.17 -13.52 -6.25
N ASP A 23 7.33 -14.22 -7.01
CA ASP A 23 6.30 -13.58 -7.84
C ASP A 23 5.14 -13.04 -7.01
N THR A 24 4.79 -13.73 -5.93
CA THR A 24 3.76 -13.35 -4.97
C THR A 24 4.23 -13.62 -3.55
N ILE A 25 3.73 -12.85 -2.58
CA ILE A 25 4.15 -12.95 -1.19
C ILE A 25 2.93 -13.19 -0.29
N ALA A 26 2.95 -14.23 0.53
CA ALA A 26 1.91 -14.40 1.55
C ALA A 26 2.13 -13.38 2.67
N PHE A 27 1.06 -12.77 3.18
CA PHE A 27 1.19 -11.78 4.26
C PHE A 27 1.89 -12.35 5.51
N THR A 28 1.73 -13.65 5.78
CA THR A 28 2.41 -14.35 6.87
C THR A 28 3.95 -14.29 6.75
N ASP A 29 4.50 -14.23 5.54
CA ASP A 29 5.95 -14.07 5.31
C ASP A 29 6.45 -12.68 5.69
N LEU A 30 5.55 -11.69 5.79
CA LEU A 30 5.87 -10.30 6.15
C LEU A 30 5.76 -10.04 7.65
N LEU A 31 5.27 -10.99 8.45
CA LEU A 31 5.01 -10.75 9.88
C LEU A 31 6.27 -10.36 10.64
N ASP A 32 7.42 -10.90 10.23
CA ASP A 32 8.73 -10.65 10.84
C ASP A 32 9.56 -9.58 10.12
N GLU A 33 9.07 -9.00 9.03
CA GLU A 33 9.80 -7.94 8.32
C GLU A 33 9.62 -6.58 9.00
N PRO A 34 10.64 -5.69 8.95
CA PRO A 34 10.45 -4.30 9.31
C PRO A 34 9.55 -3.59 8.28
N PHE A 35 8.58 -2.83 8.77
CA PHE A 35 7.67 -2.02 7.96
C PHE A 35 8.11 -0.55 7.97
N ILE A 36 8.01 0.08 6.80
CA ILE A 36 8.00 1.53 6.65
C ILE A 36 6.55 1.96 6.89
N ALA A 37 6.33 2.71 7.96
CA ALA A 37 4.99 3.11 8.38
C ALA A 37 4.68 4.57 8.01
N LEU A 38 3.42 4.87 7.74
CA LEU A 38 2.93 6.24 7.78
C LEU A 38 3.08 6.81 9.19
N PRO A 39 3.28 8.12 9.40
CA PRO A 39 3.44 8.70 10.74
C PRO A 39 2.24 8.39 11.66
N PRO A 40 2.41 8.38 13.00
CA PRO A 40 1.34 8.11 13.95
C PRO A 40 0.12 9.02 13.77
N SER A 41 0.33 10.25 13.30
CA SER A 41 -0.74 11.22 12.97
C SER A 41 -1.68 10.74 11.86
N SER A 42 -1.32 9.71 11.10
CA SER A 42 -2.18 9.12 10.05
C SER A 42 -3.27 8.19 10.61
N GLY A 43 -3.24 7.89 11.92
CA GLY A 43 -4.27 7.14 12.63
C GLY A 43 -4.66 5.83 11.93
N VAL A 44 -5.96 5.65 11.68
CA VAL A 44 -6.53 4.43 11.07
C VAL A 44 -5.88 4.03 9.74
N LEU A 45 -5.36 5.00 8.98
CA LEU A 45 -4.69 4.70 7.72
C LEU A 45 -3.33 4.02 7.95
N ARG A 46 -2.60 4.41 9.01
CA ARG A 46 -1.39 3.71 9.43
C ARG A 46 -1.72 2.28 9.81
N ASP A 47 -2.73 2.08 10.66
CA ASP A 47 -3.13 0.76 11.14
C ASP A 47 -3.55 -0.16 9.98
N TYR A 48 -4.28 0.40 9.01
CA TYR A 48 -4.68 -0.29 7.79
C TYR A 48 -3.47 -0.77 6.97
N TRP A 49 -2.49 0.11 6.69
CA TRP A 49 -1.31 -0.27 5.90
C TRP A 49 -0.29 -1.13 6.66
N LEU A 50 -0.38 -1.18 7.99
CA LEU A 50 0.31 -2.16 8.82
C LEU A 50 -0.44 -3.50 8.92
N ALA A 51 -1.67 -3.55 8.36
CA ALA A 51 -2.56 -4.68 8.34
C ALA A 51 -2.77 -5.30 9.73
N LEU A 52 -2.95 -4.46 10.76
CA LEU A 52 -2.98 -4.89 12.16
C LEU A 52 -4.01 -6.00 12.42
N GLU A 53 -5.18 -5.93 11.79
CA GLU A 53 -6.24 -6.94 11.92
C GLU A 53 -5.81 -8.33 11.43
N ALA A 54 -4.92 -8.42 10.44
CA ALA A 54 -4.47 -9.67 9.86
C ALA A 54 -3.25 -10.28 10.59
N ARG A 55 -2.72 -9.61 11.63
CA ARG A 55 -1.50 -10.05 12.34
C ARG A 55 -1.76 -10.98 13.52
N ASP A 56 -3.01 -11.24 13.88
CA ASP A 56 -3.40 -12.06 15.03
C ASP A 56 -2.66 -11.65 16.33
N GLY A 57 -2.56 -10.34 16.57
CA GLY A 57 -1.88 -9.78 17.74
C GLY A 57 -0.35 -9.77 17.69
N ARG A 58 0.27 -10.24 16.61
CA ARG A 58 1.73 -10.13 16.44
C ARG A 58 2.15 -8.65 16.29
N PRO A 59 3.18 -8.21 17.03
CA PRO A 59 3.62 -6.82 16.98
C PRO A 59 4.20 -6.46 15.62
N VAL A 60 4.05 -5.20 15.23
CA VAL A 60 4.70 -4.65 14.04
C VAL A 60 6.13 -4.23 14.38
N ARG A 61 7.09 -4.61 13.54
CA ARG A 61 8.45 -4.09 13.59
C ARG A 61 8.51 -2.84 12.71
N ILE A 62 8.70 -1.66 13.30
CA ILE A 62 8.82 -0.41 12.52
C ILE A 62 10.29 -0.17 12.23
N GLY A 63 10.65 -0.16 10.94
CA GLY A 63 12.02 0.11 10.51
C GLY A 63 12.26 1.59 10.17
N ALA A 64 11.23 2.28 9.69
CA ALA A 64 11.23 3.71 9.45
C ALA A 64 9.80 4.26 9.44
N GLU A 65 9.68 5.58 9.52
CA GLU A 65 8.45 6.30 9.23
C GLU A 65 8.67 7.19 8.00
N ALA A 66 7.66 7.28 7.14
CA ALA A 66 7.70 8.11 5.94
C ALA A 66 6.33 8.78 5.73
N ALA A 67 6.33 10.10 5.59
CA ALA A 67 5.15 10.91 5.35
C ALA A 67 4.90 11.19 3.86
N SER A 68 5.89 10.93 3.01
CA SER A 68 5.83 11.18 1.58
C SER A 68 6.24 9.96 0.74
N THR A 69 5.88 9.99 -0.54
CA THR A 69 6.27 8.98 -1.52
C THR A 69 7.78 8.95 -1.72
N ASP A 70 8.45 10.11 -1.66
CA ASP A 70 9.90 10.24 -1.79
C ASP A 70 10.61 9.62 -0.59
N GLU A 71 10.22 9.99 0.63
CA GLU A 71 10.75 9.37 1.86
C GLU A 71 10.52 7.85 1.88
N THR A 72 9.37 7.39 1.39
CA THR A 72 9.08 5.96 1.31
C THR A 72 10.07 5.25 0.37
N VAL A 73 10.34 5.82 -0.81
CA VAL A 73 11.27 5.23 -1.78
C VAL A 73 12.70 5.29 -1.28
N GLU A 74 13.11 6.38 -0.63
CA GLU A 74 14.43 6.48 0.00
C GLU A 74 14.59 5.41 1.09
N ALA A 75 13.60 5.23 1.97
CA ALA A 75 13.62 4.22 3.01
C ALA A 75 13.65 2.78 2.44
N LEU A 76 12.91 2.52 1.36
CA LEU A 76 12.94 1.23 0.64
C LEU A 76 14.33 0.96 0.05
N ASN A 77 14.91 1.95 -0.62
CA ASN A 77 16.24 1.85 -1.23
C ASN A 77 17.36 1.74 -0.19
N ALA A 78 17.18 2.35 0.99
CA ALA A 78 18.07 2.20 2.14
C ALA A 78 17.90 0.84 2.86
N GLY A 79 16.92 0.03 2.46
CA GLY A 79 16.68 -1.29 3.07
C GLY A 79 16.11 -1.21 4.49
N LEU A 80 15.45 -0.11 4.85
CA LEU A 80 14.88 0.09 6.19
C LEU A 80 13.61 -0.74 6.41
N GLY A 81 13.02 -1.28 5.35
CA GLY A 81 11.92 -2.22 5.46
C GLY A 81 11.11 -2.38 4.18
N VAL A 82 9.87 -2.82 4.36
CA VAL A 82 8.87 -3.01 3.31
C VAL A 82 7.65 -2.13 3.57
N CYS A 83 6.83 -1.87 2.56
CA CYS A 83 5.51 -1.28 2.77
C CYS A 83 4.42 -2.00 1.98
N LEU A 84 3.19 -1.91 2.49
CA LEU A 84 1.98 -2.22 1.74
C LEU A 84 1.44 -0.94 1.13
N LEU A 85 0.92 -1.05 -0.09
CA LEU A 85 0.35 0.04 -0.86
C LEU A 85 -0.77 -0.50 -1.75
N ALA A 86 -1.70 0.39 -2.11
CA ALA A 86 -2.75 0.07 -3.07
C ALA A 86 -2.14 -0.21 -4.46
N ALA A 87 -2.69 -1.16 -5.20
CA ALA A 87 -2.22 -1.48 -6.55
C ALA A 87 -2.24 -0.25 -7.49
N GLY A 88 -3.24 0.62 -7.35
CA GLY A 88 -3.33 1.87 -8.11
C GLY A 88 -2.22 2.88 -7.81
N ASN A 89 -1.51 2.74 -6.68
CA ASN A 89 -0.40 3.61 -6.28
C ASN A 89 0.96 3.09 -6.75
N VAL A 90 1.03 1.91 -7.38
CA VAL A 90 2.28 1.33 -7.88
C VAL A 90 3.05 2.30 -8.77
N PRO A 91 2.44 3.01 -9.75
CA PRO A 91 3.17 3.96 -10.60
C PRO A 91 3.85 5.12 -9.85
N LEU A 92 3.45 5.40 -8.60
CA LEU A 92 4.05 6.47 -7.79
C LEU A 92 5.34 6.02 -7.10
N ILE A 93 5.50 4.71 -6.87
CA ILE A 93 6.61 4.13 -6.09
C ILE A 93 7.52 3.24 -6.96
N ASP A 94 7.04 2.79 -8.12
CA ASP A 94 7.78 1.98 -9.08
C ASP A 94 8.81 2.83 -9.85
N ARG A 95 9.90 3.16 -9.14
CA ARG A 95 11.06 3.91 -9.65
C ARG A 95 12.35 3.26 -9.15
N ASP A 96 13.46 3.63 -9.82
CA ASP A 96 14.76 2.96 -9.74
C ASP A 96 15.11 2.43 -8.34
N GLY A 97 15.22 1.10 -8.26
CA GLY A 97 15.64 0.39 -7.06
C GLY A 97 14.51 -0.20 -6.22
N VAL A 98 13.24 0.01 -6.55
CA VAL A 98 12.10 -0.62 -5.85
C VAL A 98 11.59 -1.86 -6.61
N ILE A 99 11.24 -2.92 -5.88
CA ILE A 99 10.54 -4.09 -6.40
C ILE A 99 9.14 -4.16 -5.79
N ILE A 100 8.15 -4.35 -6.65
CA ILE A 100 6.75 -4.48 -6.29
C ILE A 100 6.30 -5.93 -6.48
N ARG A 101 5.64 -6.48 -5.46
CA ARG A 101 5.03 -7.82 -5.48
C ARG A 101 3.60 -7.82 -4.95
N PRO A 102 2.66 -8.52 -5.61
CA PRO A 102 1.35 -8.80 -5.05
C PRO A 102 1.45 -9.52 -3.70
N VAL A 103 0.53 -9.18 -2.79
CA VAL A 103 0.44 -9.82 -1.46
C VAL A 103 -0.89 -10.55 -1.35
N THR A 104 -0.84 -11.80 -0.92
CA THR A 104 -2.01 -12.64 -0.65
C THR A 104 -2.25 -12.76 0.86
N GLY A 105 -3.46 -13.19 1.26
CA GLY A 105 -3.82 -13.31 2.67
C GLY A 105 -4.27 -11.99 3.33
N LEU A 106 -4.55 -10.97 2.52
CA LEU A 106 -5.16 -9.71 2.96
C LEU A 106 -6.43 -9.43 2.18
N SER A 107 -7.41 -8.78 2.83
CA SER A 107 -8.55 -8.20 2.15
C SER A 107 -8.08 -7.06 1.22
N PRO A 108 -8.60 -6.95 -0.02
CA PRO A 108 -8.22 -5.88 -0.93
C PRO A 108 -8.55 -4.48 -0.38
N SER A 109 -7.69 -3.51 -0.67
CA SER A 109 -8.00 -2.09 -0.44
C SER A 109 -9.08 -1.61 -1.39
N GLN A 110 -10.05 -0.85 -0.87
CA GLN A 110 -11.16 -0.32 -1.64
C GLN A 110 -11.04 1.20 -1.78
N LEU A 111 -11.14 1.67 -3.02
CA LEU A 111 -11.35 3.09 -3.31
C LEU A 111 -12.85 3.34 -3.38
N VAL A 112 -13.35 4.24 -2.52
CA VAL A 112 -14.76 4.59 -2.47
C VAL A 112 -14.95 6.07 -2.76
N LEU A 113 -16.02 6.40 -3.47
CA LEU A 113 -16.51 7.77 -3.59
C LEU A 113 -17.65 7.96 -2.60
N ALA A 114 -17.53 8.93 -1.70
CA ALA A 114 -18.57 9.27 -0.74
C ALA A 114 -19.07 10.70 -0.98
N TRP A 115 -20.39 10.89 -0.87
CA TRP A 115 -21.04 12.19 -0.99
C TRP A 115 -22.20 12.28 0.00
N ARG A 116 -22.71 13.50 0.22
CA ARG A 116 -23.89 13.70 1.07
C ARG A 116 -25.11 13.09 0.39
N ARG A 117 -25.94 12.38 1.14
CA ARG A 117 -27.13 11.68 0.61
C ARG A 117 -28.01 12.53 -0.31
N ASN A 118 -28.14 13.81 0.00
CA ASN A 118 -29.03 14.74 -0.72
C ASN A 118 -28.28 15.70 -1.65
N ASP A 119 -27.09 15.33 -2.12
CA ASP A 119 -26.31 16.12 -3.08
C ASP A 119 -26.74 15.78 -4.51
N ASP A 120 -27.44 16.70 -5.18
CA ASP A 120 -28.06 16.53 -6.49
C ASP A 120 -27.36 17.35 -7.59
N ARG A 121 -26.20 17.96 -7.29
CA ARG A 121 -25.47 18.81 -8.23
C ARG A 121 -25.19 18.07 -9.54
N PRO A 122 -25.45 18.67 -10.72
CA PRO A 122 -25.27 18.00 -12.02
C PRO A 122 -23.88 17.41 -12.24
N LEU A 123 -22.84 18.08 -11.72
CA LEU A 123 -21.45 17.59 -11.80
C LEU A 123 -21.25 16.27 -11.05
N LEU A 124 -21.86 16.10 -9.86
CA LEU A 124 -21.79 14.86 -9.11
C LEU A 124 -22.51 13.73 -9.84
N GLN A 125 -23.65 14.03 -10.47
CA GLN A 125 -24.37 13.05 -11.29
C GLN A 125 -23.59 12.64 -12.54
N ALA A 126 -22.89 13.59 -13.18
CA ALA A 126 -22.00 13.29 -14.30
C ALA A 126 -20.81 12.42 -13.85
N LEU A 127 -20.17 12.77 -12.73
CA LEU A 127 -19.06 12.00 -12.17
C LEU A 127 -19.49 10.57 -11.79
N ARG A 128 -20.65 10.39 -11.14
CA ARG A 128 -21.19 9.07 -10.79
C ARG A 128 -21.44 8.20 -12.02
N ARG A 129 -21.98 8.78 -13.10
CA ARG A 129 -22.20 8.07 -14.37
C ARG A 129 -20.88 7.65 -15.02
N ALA A 130 -19.93 8.58 -15.12
CA ALA A 130 -18.62 8.29 -15.70
C ALA A 130 -17.88 7.18 -14.94
N LEU A 131 -17.94 7.17 -13.60
CA LEU A 131 -17.32 6.13 -12.78
C LEU A 131 -18.01 4.76 -12.91
N ALA A 132 -19.34 4.73 -13.07
CA ALA A 132 -20.08 3.50 -13.32
C ALA A 132 -19.74 2.90 -14.70
N GLU A 133 -19.63 3.75 -15.74
CA GLU A 133 -19.24 3.35 -17.09
C GLU A 133 -17.79 2.86 -17.16
N ALA A 134 -16.88 3.46 -16.37
CA ALA A 134 -15.48 3.05 -16.27
C ALA A 134 -15.27 1.69 -15.58
N ASN A 135 -16.35 1.02 -15.15
CA ASN A 135 -16.33 -0.32 -14.56
C ASN A 135 -15.40 -0.46 -13.35
N LEU A 136 -15.40 0.54 -12.46
CA LEU A 136 -14.94 0.36 -11.09
C LEU A 136 -16.02 -0.45 -10.36
N ALA A 137 -15.81 -1.77 -10.29
CA ALA A 137 -16.70 -2.75 -9.63
C ALA A 137 -17.33 -2.15 -8.37
N THR A 138 -18.58 -1.70 -8.50
CA THR A 138 -19.31 -1.10 -7.41
C THR A 138 -19.79 -2.26 -6.52
N ARG A 139 -18.96 -2.67 -5.55
CA ARG A 139 -19.47 -3.47 -4.44
C ARG A 139 -20.09 -2.50 -3.43
N ASP A 140 -21.35 -2.76 -3.09
CA ASP A 140 -22.06 -2.03 -2.06
C ASP A 140 -21.34 -2.22 -0.71
N PRO A 141 -20.81 -1.16 -0.07
CA PRO A 141 -20.09 -1.26 1.20
C PRO A 141 -20.98 -1.69 2.37
N LEU A 142 -22.30 -1.81 2.19
CA LEU A 142 -23.23 -2.24 3.24
C LEU A 142 -23.60 -3.73 3.18
N SER A 143 -22.92 -4.54 2.36
CA SER A 143 -23.09 -5.99 2.35
C SER A 143 -22.27 -6.69 3.45
N HIS A 144 -22.55 -6.35 4.71
CA HIS A 144 -22.19 -7.17 5.86
C HIS A 144 -23.50 -7.49 6.58
N GLN A 145 -24.06 -8.67 6.27
CA GLN A 145 -25.01 -9.36 7.11
C GLN A 145 -24.27 -10.40 7.95
#